data_AF-F9ECE1-F1
#
_entry.id   AF-F9ECE1-F1
#
_cell.length_a   1.000
_cell.length_b   1.000
_cell.length_c   1.000
_cell.angle_alpha   90.00
_cell.angle_beta   90.00
_cell.angle_gamma   90.00
#
_symmetry.space_group_name_H-M   'P 1'
#
loop_
_entity.id
_entity.type
_entity.pdbx_description
1 polymer ?
#
loop_
_entity_poly.entity_id
_entity_poly.type
_entity_poly.pdbx_seq_one_letter_code
_entity_poly.pdbx_strand_id
1 'polypeptide(L)'
;MSPAQALALRDRLGWTSSPTDEEMFTTDHDLEEKDASFTIIKREQTVASFNMSLTSRIPKNVMDEAVPITERAFDAYVEALTAIYGQGARSRSRGVLSVTWTLPSDTSVEIGTVGWVIDVDVDSPASNEAARGEAQYFDEIADENDVPYIDIDNPDS
;
A
#
# COMPACT_ATOMS: atom_id res chain seq x y z
N MET A 1 -2.31 17.75 8.86
CA MET A 1 -3.78 17.79 9.05
C MET A 1 -4.06 17.98 10.55
N SER A 2 -5.03 18.81 10.94
CA SER A 2 -5.46 18.93 12.34
C SER A 2 -6.50 17.86 12.72
N PRO A 3 -6.67 17.51 14.01
CA PRO A 3 -7.70 16.56 14.44
C PRO A 3 -9.12 16.92 13.97
N ALA A 4 -9.46 18.22 13.97
CA ALA A 4 -10.76 18.69 13.49
C ALA A 4 -10.94 18.49 11.97
N GLN A 5 -9.87 18.67 11.18
CA GLN A 5 -9.90 18.39 9.74
C GLN A 5 -10.06 16.89 9.46
N ALA A 6 -9.44 16.03 10.28
CA ALA A 6 -9.57 14.58 10.16
C ALA A 6 -11.01 14.11 10.47
N LEU A 7 -11.63 14.62 11.54
CA LEU A 7 -13.02 14.32 11.88
C LEU A 7 -13.99 14.82 10.80
N ALA A 8 -13.79 16.03 10.27
CA ALA A 8 -14.60 16.55 9.17
C ALA A 8 -14.45 15.72 7.88
N LEU A 9 -13.25 15.19 7.60
CA LEU A 9 -13.02 14.29 6.48
C LEU A 9 -13.74 12.94 6.69
N ARG A 10 -13.62 12.35 7.88
CA ARG A 10 -14.36 11.12 8.27
C ARG A 10 -15.86 11.29 8.04
N ASP A 11 -16.44 12.37 8.55
CA ASP A 11 -17.89 12.62 8.45
C ASP A 11 -18.31 12.81 6.99
N ARG A 12 -17.49 13.50 6.17
CA ARG A 12 -17.74 13.67 4.74
C ARG A 12 -17.68 12.33 3.98
N LEU A 13 -16.87 11.40 4.45
CA LEU A 13 -16.78 10.04 3.89
C LEU A 13 -17.89 9.12 4.41
N GLY A 14 -18.81 9.61 5.26
CA GLY A 14 -19.94 8.83 5.78
C GLY A 14 -19.56 7.81 6.86
N TRP A 15 -18.34 7.85 7.38
CA TRP A 15 -17.87 6.84 8.33
C TRP A 15 -18.38 7.11 9.74
N THR A 16 -18.73 6.03 10.45
CA THR A 16 -19.30 6.10 11.80
C THR A 16 -18.46 5.31 12.81
N SER A 17 -17.94 5.98 13.85
CA SER A 17 -17.21 5.32 14.94
C SER A 17 -18.08 4.32 15.70
N SER A 18 -17.46 3.26 16.24
CA SER A 18 -18.16 2.36 17.15
C SER A 18 -18.50 3.08 18.46
N PRO A 19 -19.73 2.93 18.99
CA PRO A 19 -20.08 3.50 20.29
C PRO A 19 -19.39 2.80 21.46
N THR A 20 -18.82 1.60 21.25
CA THR A 20 -18.17 0.79 22.30
C THR A 20 -16.66 0.72 22.18
N ASP A 21 -16.09 1.19 21.06
CA ASP A 21 -14.65 1.11 20.77
C ASP A 21 -14.24 2.18 19.73
N GLU A 22 -13.61 3.25 20.20
CA GLU A 22 -13.28 4.39 19.34
C GLU A 22 -12.22 4.09 18.27
N GLU A 23 -11.46 2.99 18.42
CA GLU A 23 -10.47 2.52 17.44
C GLU A 23 -11.11 1.80 16.24
N MET A 24 -12.41 1.49 16.32
CA MET A 24 -13.18 0.77 15.30
C MET A 24 -14.24 1.68 14.67
N PHE A 25 -14.39 1.64 13.35
CA PHE A 25 -15.41 2.42 12.63
C PHE A 25 -16.02 1.62 11.47
N THR A 26 -17.20 2.07 11.05
CA THR A 26 -17.96 1.50 9.93
C THR A 26 -17.86 2.46 8.76
N THR A 27 -17.44 1.98 7.59
CA THR A 27 -17.48 2.74 6.33
C THR A 27 -18.85 2.59 5.65
N ASP A 28 -19.08 3.31 4.56
CA ASP A 28 -20.33 3.21 3.79
C ASP A 28 -20.37 1.98 2.87
N HIS A 29 -19.36 1.11 2.91
CA HIS A 29 -19.22 -0.01 1.98
C HIS A 29 -19.99 -1.28 2.41
N ASP A 30 -20.30 -1.46 3.70
CA ASP A 30 -20.87 -2.71 4.24
C ASP A 30 -22.21 -2.52 4.97
N LEU A 31 -22.96 -3.61 5.12
CA LEU A 31 -24.23 -3.72 5.84
C LEU A 31 -24.01 -3.70 7.36
N GLU A 32 -23.56 -2.55 7.88
CA GLU A 32 -23.48 -2.22 9.32
C GLU A 32 -22.38 -2.95 10.13
N GLU A 33 -21.49 -3.73 9.49
CA GLU A 33 -20.36 -4.36 10.18
C GLU A 33 -19.22 -3.36 10.48
N LYS A 34 -18.36 -3.71 11.43
CA LYS A 34 -17.12 -2.97 11.71
C LYS A 34 -16.04 -3.47 10.76
N ASP A 35 -15.75 -2.68 9.73
CA ASP A 35 -14.93 -3.06 8.58
C ASP A 35 -13.62 -2.27 8.47
N ALA A 36 -13.38 -1.37 9.42
CA ALA A 36 -12.19 -0.55 9.48
C ALA A 36 -11.73 -0.27 10.92
N SER A 37 -10.42 -0.14 11.10
CA SER A 37 -9.79 0.06 12.40
C SER A 37 -8.48 0.82 12.30
N PHE A 38 -8.01 1.36 13.42
CA PHE A 38 -6.66 1.86 13.54
C PHE A 38 -6.05 1.44 14.87
N THR A 39 -4.73 1.46 14.96
CA THR A 39 -4.02 1.15 16.21
C THR A 39 -3.15 2.33 16.59
N ILE A 40 -3.16 2.69 17.86
CA ILE A 40 -2.34 3.77 18.42
C ILE A 40 -1.18 3.21 19.23
N ILE A 41 -0.04 3.90 19.17
CA ILE A 41 1.11 3.66 20.03
C ILE A 41 1.47 4.94 20.78
N LYS A 42 2.31 4.80 21.82
CA LYS A 42 2.81 5.92 22.64
C LYS A 42 1.69 6.70 23.35
N ARG A 43 0.76 6.00 24.03
CA ARG A 43 -0.34 6.62 24.80
C ARG A 43 -1.13 7.63 23.96
N GLU A 44 -1.77 7.16 22.90
CA GLU A 44 -2.67 7.96 22.04
C GLU A 44 -1.99 9.07 21.22
N GLN A 45 -0.66 9.10 21.16
CA GLN A 45 0.07 10.16 20.43
C GLN A 45 0.38 9.84 18.97
N THR A 46 0.32 8.58 18.55
CA THR A 46 0.71 8.18 17.18
C THR A 46 -0.16 7.04 16.69
N VAL A 47 -0.79 7.20 15.53
CA VAL A 47 -1.43 6.09 14.80
C VAL A 47 -0.32 5.25 14.17
N ALA A 48 -0.19 4.00 14.59
CA ALA A 48 0.78 3.05 14.08
C ALA A 48 0.31 2.38 12.78
N SER A 49 -0.98 2.08 12.69
CA SER A 49 -1.59 1.42 11.54
C SER A 49 -3.03 1.84 11.36
N PHE A 50 -3.48 1.85 10.12
CA PHE A 50 -4.85 2.13 9.72
C PHE A 50 -5.26 1.10 8.68
N ASN A 51 -6.34 0.38 8.93
CA ASN A 51 -6.87 -0.65 8.04
C ASN A 51 -8.31 -0.30 7.70
N MET A 52 -8.65 -0.33 6.41
CA MET A 52 -10.02 -0.18 5.97
C MET A 52 -10.26 -0.98 4.70
N SER A 53 -11.48 -1.50 4.57
CA SER A 53 -11.93 -2.07 3.32
C SER A 53 -12.38 -0.95 2.38
N LEU A 54 -11.77 -0.86 1.19
CA LEU A 54 -12.15 0.13 0.17
C LEU A 54 -13.29 -0.34 -0.72
N THR A 55 -13.60 -1.65 -0.69
CA THR A 55 -14.64 -2.31 -1.50
C THR A 55 -15.20 -3.51 -0.75
N SER A 56 -16.43 -3.91 -1.05
CA SER A 56 -17.07 -5.12 -0.49
C SER A 56 -16.20 -6.38 -0.69
N ARG A 57 -16.16 -7.22 0.34
CA ARG A 57 -15.45 -8.51 0.26
C ARG A 57 -16.13 -9.41 -0.77
N ILE A 58 -15.40 -9.78 -1.81
CA ILE A 58 -15.92 -10.64 -2.89
C ILE A 58 -16.03 -12.09 -2.41
N PRO A 59 -17.23 -12.72 -2.41
CA PRO A 59 -17.40 -14.13 -2.10
C PRO A 59 -16.65 -15.03 -3.08
N LYS A 60 -16.09 -16.14 -2.60
CA LYS A 60 -15.29 -17.08 -3.42
C LYS A 60 -16.03 -17.60 -4.65
N ASN A 61 -17.34 -17.78 -4.57
CA ASN A 61 -18.15 -18.34 -5.65
C ASN A 61 -18.46 -17.35 -6.78
N VAL A 62 -18.09 -16.06 -6.64
CA VAL A 62 -18.31 -15.03 -7.68
C VAL A 62 -17.01 -14.35 -8.10
N MET A 63 -15.85 -14.90 -7.71
CA MET A 63 -14.55 -14.30 -8.03
C MET A 63 -14.34 -14.15 -9.54
N ASP A 64 -14.72 -15.14 -10.35
CA ASP A 64 -14.57 -15.08 -11.82
C ASP A 64 -15.37 -13.91 -12.45
N GLU A 65 -16.54 -13.59 -11.88
CA GLU A 65 -17.35 -12.44 -12.30
C GLU A 65 -16.75 -11.11 -11.83
N ALA A 66 -16.08 -11.13 -10.68
CA ALA A 66 -15.46 -9.95 -10.08
C ALA A 66 -14.16 -9.53 -10.77
N VAL A 67 -13.34 -10.45 -11.25
CA VAL A 67 -12.06 -10.15 -11.93
C VAL A 67 -12.19 -9.03 -12.98
N PRO A 68 -13.08 -9.11 -13.99
CA PRO A 68 -13.21 -8.05 -15.00
C PRO A 68 -13.78 -6.74 -14.44
N ILE A 69 -14.46 -6.76 -13.30
CA ILE A 69 -14.92 -5.54 -12.60
C ILE A 69 -13.72 -4.89 -11.91
N THR A 70 -12.92 -5.67 -11.20
CA THR A 70 -11.70 -5.25 -10.51
C THR A 70 -10.70 -4.65 -11.49
N GLU A 71 -10.48 -5.27 -12.65
CA GLU A 71 -9.59 -4.71 -13.69
C GLU A 71 -10.04 -3.31 -14.15
N ARG A 72 -11.35 -3.12 -14.39
CA ARG A 72 -11.89 -1.81 -14.77
C ARG A 72 -11.77 -0.78 -13.65
N ALA A 73 -11.99 -1.20 -12.40
CA ALA A 73 -11.84 -0.33 -11.24
C ALA A 73 -10.38 0.09 -11.05
N PHE A 74 -9.44 -0.84 -11.19
CA PHE A 74 -8.00 -0.55 -11.15
C PHE A 74 -7.60 0.50 -12.17
N ASP A 75 -8.01 0.34 -13.44
CA ASP A 75 -7.72 1.32 -14.49
C ASP A 75 -8.32 2.71 -14.18
N ALA A 76 -9.55 2.76 -13.65
CA ALA A 76 -10.19 4.01 -13.27
C ALA A 76 -9.47 4.70 -12.10
N TYR A 77 -8.99 3.95 -11.10
CA TYR A 77 -8.20 4.51 -10.01
C TYR A 77 -6.83 4.98 -10.47
N VAL A 78 -6.15 4.23 -11.35
CA VAL A 78 -4.89 4.65 -11.95
C VAL A 78 -5.07 5.95 -12.73
N GLU A 79 -6.15 6.09 -13.49
CA GLU A 79 -6.49 7.34 -14.20
C GLU A 79 -6.68 8.50 -13.23
N ALA A 80 -7.48 8.31 -12.17
CA ALA A 80 -7.75 9.33 -11.18
C ALA A 80 -6.48 9.78 -10.43
N LEU A 81 -5.63 8.84 -10.00
CA LEU A 81 -4.37 9.12 -9.31
C LEU A 81 -3.37 9.78 -10.25
N THR A 82 -3.34 9.36 -11.52
CA THR A 82 -2.50 9.99 -12.56
C THR A 82 -2.89 11.46 -12.78
N ALA A 83 -4.18 11.79 -12.73
CA ALA A 83 -4.64 13.17 -12.87
C ALA A 83 -4.19 14.07 -11.70
N ILE A 84 -3.95 13.50 -10.52
CA ILE A 84 -3.52 14.24 -9.32
C ILE A 84 -1.99 14.31 -9.22
N TYR A 85 -1.31 13.19 -9.42
CA TYR A 85 0.13 13.04 -9.14
C TYR A 85 1.01 13.02 -10.40
N GLY A 86 0.42 13.06 -11.59
CA GLY A 86 1.12 12.88 -12.85
C GLY A 86 1.37 11.40 -13.17
N GLN A 87 2.25 11.14 -14.13
CA GLN A 87 2.49 9.77 -14.60
C GLN A 87 3.22 8.92 -13.55
N GLY A 88 2.60 7.82 -13.13
CA GLY A 88 3.20 6.83 -12.23
C GLY A 88 4.07 5.80 -12.95
N ALA A 89 4.95 5.15 -12.19
CA ALA A 89 5.78 4.04 -12.68
C ALA A 89 4.96 2.75 -12.65
N ARG A 90 4.78 2.10 -13.82
CA ARG A 90 4.01 0.85 -13.92
C ARG A 90 4.94 -0.35 -13.78
N SER A 91 4.50 -1.36 -13.04
CA SER A 91 5.17 -2.64 -12.87
C SER A 91 4.22 -3.81 -13.11
N ARG A 92 4.79 -4.94 -13.53
CA ARG A 92 4.08 -6.23 -13.59
C ARG A 92 5.02 -7.34 -13.14
N SER A 93 4.65 -8.03 -12.07
CA SER A 93 5.44 -9.14 -11.54
C SER A 93 4.54 -10.20 -10.93
N ARG A 94 4.82 -11.48 -11.22
CA ARG A 94 4.08 -12.64 -10.67
C ARG A 94 2.54 -12.53 -10.75
N GLY A 95 2.02 -11.89 -11.81
CA GLY A 95 0.58 -11.71 -12.02
C GLY A 95 -0.05 -10.51 -11.30
N VAL A 96 0.75 -9.74 -10.55
CA VAL A 96 0.36 -8.45 -9.97
C VAL A 96 0.67 -7.34 -10.96
N LEU A 97 -0.29 -6.46 -11.19
CA LEU A 97 -0.12 -5.18 -11.86
C LEU A 97 -0.06 -4.08 -10.81
N SER A 98 0.93 -3.20 -10.86
CA SER A 98 0.95 -2.05 -9.96
C SER A 98 1.40 -0.75 -10.64
N VAL A 99 1.01 0.37 -10.03
CA VAL A 99 1.44 1.71 -10.40
C VAL A 99 1.86 2.46 -9.14
N THR A 100 3.08 2.98 -9.14
CA THR A 100 3.65 3.73 -8.00
C THR A 100 3.89 5.19 -8.38
N TRP A 101 3.49 6.11 -7.51
CA TRP A 101 3.78 7.53 -7.59
C TRP A 101 4.67 7.94 -6.41
N THR A 102 5.87 8.43 -6.70
CA THR A 102 6.74 9.06 -5.70
C THR A 102 6.45 10.56 -5.66
N LEU A 103 5.95 11.04 -4.52
CA LEU A 103 5.60 12.44 -4.30
C LEU A 103 6.83 13.28 -3.94
N PRO A 104 6.80 14.62 -4.11
CA PRO A 104 7.94 15.48 -3.77
C PRO A 104 8.38 15.42 -2.30
N SER A 105 7.50 14.99 -1.40
CA SER A 105 7.81 14.76 0.02
C SER A 105 8.59 13.48 0.29
N ASP A 106 8.88 12.67 -0.75
CA ASP A 106 9.40 11.30 -0.66
C ASP A 106 8.40 10.29 -0.07
N THR A 107 7.12 10.66 -0.01
CA THR A 107 6.01 9.70 0.19
C THR A 107 5.75 8.95 -1.11
N SER A 108 5.48 7.64 -1.06
CA SER A 108 4.96 6.90 -2.22
C SER A 108 3.51 6.50 -2.02
N VAL A 109 2.77 6.48 -3.12
CA VAL A 109 1.46 5.83 -3.22
C VAL A 109 1.60 4.73 -4.25
N GLU A 110 1.30 3.50 -3.89
CA GLU A 110 1.22 2.37 -4.83
C GLU A 110 -0.21 1.86 -4.88
N ILE A 111 -0.69 1.55 -6.09
CA ILE A 111 -1.92 0.76 -6.28
C ILE A 111 -1.57 -0.52 -7.01
N GLY A 112 -1.95 -1.66 -6.46
CA GLY A 112 -1.78 -2.99 -7.01
C GLY A 112 -3.10 -3.66 -7.35
N THR A 113 -3.08 -4.61 -8.29
CA THR A 113 -4.18 -5.53 -8.51
C THR A 113 -3.72 -6.94 -8.87
N VAL A 114 -4.43 -7.92 -8.31
CA VAL A 114 -4.28 -9.35 -8.61
C VAL A 114 -5.63 -10.05 -8.56
N GLY A 115 -6.10 -10.52 -9.72
CA GLY A 115 -7.40 -11.18 -9.86
C GLY A 115 -8.56 -10.25 -9.50
N TRP A 116 -9.21 -10.50 -8.36
CA TRP A 116 -10.36 -9.73 -7.87
C TRP A 116 -9.99 -8.73 -6.76
N VAL A 117 -8.70 -8.61 -6.41
CA VAL A 117 -8.20 -7.73 -5.35
C VAL A 117 -7.53 -6.49 -5.94
N ILE A 118 -7.80 -5.34 -5.33
CA ILE A 118 -7.01 -4.11 -5.47
C ILE A 118 -6.45 -3.80 -4.09
N ASP A 119 -5.17 -3.49 -4.03
CA ASP A 119 -4.47 -3.01 -2.85
C ASP A 119 -3.97 -1.58 -3.11
N VAL A 120 -3.88 -0.79 -2.05
CA VAL A 120 -3.28 0.55 -2.09
C VAL A 120 -2.41 0.70 -0.87
N ASP A 121 -1.14 1.02 -1.10
CA ASP A 121 -0.16 1.31 -0.05
C ASP A 121 0.27 2.77 -0.10
N VAL A 122 0.52 3.34 1.07
CA VAL A 122 1.06 4.71 1.21
C VAL A 122 2.23 4.66 2.17
N ASP A 123 3.45 4.76 1.63
CA ASP A 123 4.67 4.72 2.42
C ASP A 123 5.16 6.12 2.78
N SER A 124 5.53 6.26 4.05
CA SER A 124 6.12 7.49 4.55
C SER A 124 7.55 7.70 4.02
N PRO A 125 8.06 8.95 4.03
CA PRO A 125 9.45 9.23 3.65
C PRO A 125 10.47 8.40 4.44
N ALA A 126 10.22 8.18 5.73
CA ALA A 126 11.10 7.36 6.58
C ALA A 126 11.08 5.87 6.18
N SER A 127 9.93 5.35 5.74
CA SER A 127 9.82 3.98 5.22
C SER A 127 10.60 3.82 3.92
N ASN A 128 10.44 4.79 3.01
CA ASN A 128 11.17 4.81 1.74
C ASN A 128 12.68 5.01 1.92
N GLU A 129 13.10 5.82 2.88
CA GLU A 129 14.51 5.97 3.25
C GLU A 129 15.09 4.66 3.80
N ALA A 130 14.36 3.96 4.68
CA ALA A 130 14.79 2.66 5.19
C ALA A 130 14.90 1.62 4.07
N ALA A 131 13.93 1.55 3.16
CA ALA A 131 13.96 0.64 2.02
C ALA A 131 15.15 0.91 1.08
N ARG A 132 15.49 2.18 0.83
CA ARG A 132 16.70 2.53 0.06
C ARG A 132 17.98 2.16 0.79
N GLY A 133 18.05 2.38 2.10
CA GLY A 133 19.21 1.99 2.92
C GLY A 133 19.41 0.47 2.95
N GLU A 134 18.33 -0.30 3.03
CA GLU A 134 18.37 -1.76 2.94
C GLU A 134 18.84 -2.23 1.55
N ALA A 135 18.33 -1.64 0.47
CA ALA A 135 18.78 -1.94 -0.89
C ALA A 135 20.28 -1.65 -1.07
N GLN A 136 20.75 -0.49 -0.59
CA GLN A 136 22.18 -0.14 -0.59
C GLN A 136 23.03 -1.15 0.19
N TYR A 137 22.57 -1.58 1.37
CA TYR A 137 23.26 -2.60 2.15
C TYR A 137 23.38 -3.92 1.38
N PHE A 138 22.32 -4.36 0.69
CA PHE A 138 22.36 -5.58 -0.12
C PHE A 138 23.25 -5.47 -1.36
N ASP A 139 23.33 -4.30 -1.98
CA ASP A 139 24.26 -4.04 -3.09
C ASP A 139 25.72 -4.06 -2.59
N GLU A 140 26.01 -3.44 -1.44
CA GLU A 140 27.34 -3.43 -0.82
C GLU A 140 27.84 -4.84 -0.47
N ILE A 141 26.99 -5.69 0.12
CA ILE A 141 27.40 -7.08 0.42
C ILE A 141 27.50 -7.94 -0.84
N ALA A 142 26.75 -7.64 -1.90
CA ALA A 142 26.88 -8.36 -3.16
C ALA A 142 28.25 -8.06 -3.80
N ASP A 143 28.66 -6.80 -3.81
CA ASP A 143 29.99 -6.37 -4.29
C ASP A 143 31.14 -6.93 -3.44
N GLU A 144 31.00 -7.02 -2.11
CA GLU A 144 32.03 -7.64 -1.24
C GLU A 144 32.20 -9.15 -1.52
N ASN A 145 31.11 -9.83 -1.88
CA ASN A 145 31.12 -11.24 -2.22
C ASN A 145 31.50 -11.52 -3.68
N ASP A 146 31.62 -10.49 -4.53
CA ASP A 146 32.13 -10.60 -5.91
C ASP A 146 33.67 -10.54 -5.95
N VAL A 147 34.31 -11.20 -4.97
CA VAL A 147 35.75 -11.46 -4.99
C VAL A 147 36.05 -12.49 -6.09
N PRO A 148 37.02 -12.22 -7.00
CA PRO A 148 37.43 -13.20 -7.99
C PRO A 148 37.79 -14.50 -7.27
N TYR A 149 37.12 -15.60 -7.63
CA TYR A 149 37.53 -16.91 -7.18
C TYR A 149 38.90 -17.21 -7.77
N ILE A 150 39.96 -17.00 -6.99
CA ILE A 150 41.26 -17.58 -7.31
C ILE A 150 41.08 -19.07 -7.12
N ASP A 151 41.05 -19.80 -8.22
CA ASP A 151 41.14 -21.26 -8.20
C ASP A 151 42.50 -21.64 -7.61
N ILE A 152 42.50 -21.96 -6.31
CA ILE A 152 43.69 -22.33 -5.55
C ILE A 152 44.31 -23.63 -6.06
N ASP A 153 43.54 -24.41 -6.82
CA ASP A 153 43.98 -25.65 -7.45
C ASP A 153 44.49 -25.43 -8.89
N ASN A 154 44.31 -24.23 -9.47
CA ASN A 154 44.84 -23.87 -10.79
C ASN A 154 45.35 -22.41 -10.84
N PRO A 155 46.57 -22.14 -10.36
CA PRO A 155 47.10 -20.78 -10.22
C PRO A 155 47.47 -20.05 -11.53
N ASP A 156 47.26 -20.69 -12.69
CA ASP A 156 47.64 -20.18 -14.02
C ASP A 156 46.45 -19.78 -14.93
N SER A 157 45.21 -19.75 -14.41
CA SER A 157 44.01 -19.25 -15.13
C SER A 157 43.54 -17.88 -14.66
#